data_AF-A0A7X2PL13-F1
#
_entry.id   AF-A0A7X2PL13-F1
#
_cell.length_a   1.000
_cell.length_b   1.000
_cell.length_c   1.000
_cell.angle_alpha   90.00
_cell.angle_beta   90.00
_cell.angle_gamma   90.00
#
_symmetry.space_group_name_H-M   'P 1'
#
loop_
_entity.id
_entity.type
_entity.pdbx_description
1 polymer ?
#
loop_
_entity_poly.entity_id
_entity_poly.type
_entity_poly.pdbx_seq_one_letter_code
_entity_poly.pdbx_strand_id
1 'polypeptide(L)'
;SNSYARIVLREPALLLPGDHFIIRMFSPVLTIGGGVVIDSAPPRRLEALRLDVLSEGSLEERVALLIRESKFGASLTELASRLGRAEGEIDGAAGNARRAGPWIVDAEWFQAARQRIAGRVRDFHKVNPLLPGIAKQDLRGKDLAGCPAPLFDALLAEGKDLTADGDTVRLASHRTALKQDEEAARGSIEAAFEVAGLAVPGVAEVLAKSGVETARARSLLQMLIREKRLVKVTDDLVFHGSAIAKLRGLFENHRGERFNVAAFKDWTGISRKYAIPLLEYLDREKVTRRDGDERVVL
;
A
#
# COMPACT_ATOMS: atom_id res chain seq x y z
N SER A 1 -52.08 -3.05 -4.68
CA SER A 1 -51.15 -4.08 -4.18
C SER A 1 -50.37 -4.65 -5.34
N ASN A 2 -49.12 -4.24 -5.50
CA ASN A 2 -48.26 -4.84 -6.52
C ASN A 2 -47.93 -6.27 -6.08
N SER A 3 -48.14 -7.22 -6.99
CA SER A 3 -47.77 -8.61 -6.77
C SER A 3 -46.54 -8.91 -7.62
N TYR A 4 -45.42 -9.20 -6.98
CA TYR A 4 -44.17 -9.51 -7.64
C TYR A 4 -44.01 -11.02 -7.82
N ALA A 5 -43.50 -11.43 -8.98
CA ALA A 5 -43.22 -12.85 -9.27
C ALA A 5 -41.88 -12.98 -9.99
N ARG A 6 -41.18 -14.09 -9.74
CA ARG A 6 -40.00 -14.48 -10.50
C ARG A 6 -40.40 -15.46 -11.60
N ILE A 7 -40.11 -15.11 -12.84
CA ILE A 7 -40.29 -16.01 -13.98
C ILE A 7 -38.93 -16.57 -14.38
N VAL A 8 -38.81 -17.89 -14.38
CA VAL A 8 -37.60 -18.58 -14.86
C VAL A 8 -37.88 -19.08 -16.27
N LEU A 9 -37.14 -18.56 -17.24
CA LEU A 9 -37.28 -18.94 -18.64
C LEU A 9 -36.45 -20.19 -18.93
N ARG A 10 -36.97 -21.04 -19.83
CA ARG A 10 -36.25 -22.23 -20.31
C ARG A 10 -35.07 -21.84 -21.21
N GLU A 11 -35.26 -20.81 -22.02
CA GLU A 11 -34.27 -20.28 -22.96
C GLU A 11 -33.96 -18.81 -22.60
N PRO A 12 -32.72 -18.35 -22.81
CA PRO A 12 -32.37 -16.95 -22.61
C PRO A 12 -33.22 -16.04 -23.52
N ALA A 13 -33.72 -14.95 -22.95
CA ALA A 13 -34.43 -13.92 -23.70
C ALA A 13 -33.83 -12.55 -23.38
N LEU A 14 -33.76 -11.69 -24.39
CA LEU A 14 -33.41 -10.30 -24.21
C LEU A 14 -34.65 -9.54 -23.73
N LEU A 15 -34.63 -9.12 -22.47
CA LEU A 15 -35.72 -8.38 -21.83
C LEU A 15 -35.14 -7.15 -21.15
N LEU A 16 -35.79 -6.01 -21.37
CA LEU A 16 -35.49 -4.76 -20.70
C LEU A 16 -36.57 -4.42 -19.66
N PRO A 17 -36.21 -3.73 -18.57
CA PRO A 17 -37.21 -3.19 -17.67
C PRO A 17 -38.22 -2.30 -18.41
N GLY A 18 -39.50 -2.50 -18.14
CA GLY A 18 -40.60 -1.82 -18.84
C GLY A 18 -41.22 -2.63 -19.99
N ASP A 19 -40.55 -3.70 -20.45
CA ASP A 19 -41.12 -4.59 -21.45
C ASP A 19 -42.39 -5.27 -20.93
N HIS A 20 -43.46 -5.22 -21.71
CA HIS A 20 -44.70 -5.91 -21.40
C HIS A 20 -44.68 -7.32 -21.96
N PHE A 21 -45.19 -8.28 -21.20
CA PHE A 21 -45.32 -9.66 -21.63
C PHE A 21 -46.69 -10.23 -21.28
N ILE A 22 -47.03 -11.32 -21.95
CA ILE A 22 -48.24 -12.11 -21.68
C ILE A 22 -47.86 -13.55 -21.38
N ILE A 23 -48.60 -14.18 -20.48
CA ILE A 23 -48.47 -15.59 -20.16
C ILE A 23 -49.66 -16.32 -20.78
N ARG A 24 -49.38 -17.32 -21.63
CA ARG A 24 -50.40 -18.12 -22.30
C ARG A 24 -50.25 -19.60 -21.94
N MET A 25 -51.38 -20.26 -21.74
CA MET A 25 -51.49 -21.71 -21.77
C MET A 25 -51.53 -22.15 -23.24
N PHE A 26 -50.78 -23.20 -23.58
CA PHE A 26 -50.71 -23.68 -24.97
C PHE A 26 -51.89 -24.59 -25.36
N SER A 27 -52.53 -25.27 -24.40
CA SER A 27 -53.73 -26.08 -24.65
C SER A 27 -54.57 -26.25 -23.38
N PRO A 28 -55.84 -25.77 -23.35
CA PRO A 28 -56.45 -24.91 -24.37
C PRO A 28 -55.68 -23.57 -24.49
N VAL A 29 -55.72 -22.94 -25.67
CA VAL A 29 -55.07 -21.64 -25.87
C VAL A 29 -55.81 -20.59 -25.05
N LEU A 30 -55.22 -20.17 -23.94
CA LEU A 30 -55.82 -19.22 -23.00
C LEU A 30 -54.76 -18.26 -22.47
N THR A 31 -55.07 -16.96 -22.45
CA THR A 31 -54.23 -15.98 -21.76
C THR A 31 -54.46 -16.09 -20.26
N ILE A 32 -53.43 -16.47 -19.52
CA ILE A 32 -53.44 -16.60 -18.06
C ILE A 32 -53.31 -15.21 -17.42
N GLY A 33 -52.51 -14.34 -18.04
CA GLY A 33 -52.29 -12.98 -17.57
C GLY A 33 -51.18 -12.29 -18.35
N GLY A 34 -50.65 -11.22 -17.78
CA GLY A 34 -49.51 -10.49 -18.30
C GLY A 34 -48.78 -9.75 -17.19
N GLY A 35 -47.72 -9.06 -17.55
CA GLY A 35 -46.92 -8.30 -16.61
C GLY A 35 -45.92 -7.40 -17.30
N VAL A 36 -45.14 -6.70 -16.48
CA VAL A 36 -44.06 -5.83 -16.90
C VAL A 36 -42.76 -6.34 -16.30
N VAL A 37 -41.70 -6.35 -17.09
CA VAL A 37 -40.35 -6.71 -16.64
C VAL A 37 -39.83 -5.61 -15.72
N ILE A 38 -39.38 -5.97 -14.51
CA ILE A 38 -38.84 -5.03 -13.52
C ILE A 38 -37.32 -5.13 -13.42
N ASP A 39 -36.78 -6.36 -13.40
CA ASP A 39 -35.34 -6.62 -13.32
C ASP A 39 -35.04 -7.89 -14.13
N SER A 40 -34.15 -7.77 -15.11
CA SER A 40 -33.72 -8.89 -15.97
C SER A 40 -32.60 -9.72 -15.34
N ALA A 41 -31.95 -9.24 -14.28
CA ALA A 41 -30.88 -9.93 -13.57
C ALA A 41 -31.10 -9.87 -12.04
N PRO A 42 -32.23 -10.41 -11.53
CA PRO A 42 -32.56 -10.30 -10.12
C PRO A 42 -31.62 -11.14 -9.23
N PRO A 43 -31.30 -10.68 -8.01
CA PRO A 43 -30.56 -11.47 -7.03
C PRO A 43 -31.33 -12.74 -6.63
N ARG A 44 -30.66 -13.67 -5.95
CA ARG A 44 -31.29 -14.92 -5.49
C ARG A 44 -32.46 -14.68 -4.53
N ARG A 45 -32.30 -13.72 -3.61
CA ARG A 45 -33.33 -13.30 -2.66
C ARG A 45 -34.06 -12.08 -3.21
N LEU A 46 -35.39 -12.18 -3.32
CA LEU A 46 -36.24 -11.07 -3.71
C LEU A 46 -36.79 -10.38 -2.46
N GLU A 47 -36.65 -9.06 -2.40
CA GLU A 47 -37.16 -8.22 -1.32
C GLU A 47 -38.19 -7.26 -1.90
N ALA A 48 -39.38 -7.17 -1.28
CA ALA A 48 -40.48 -6.36 -1.81
C ALA A 48 -40.07 -4.89 -2.00
N LEU A 49 -39.44 -4.30 -0.97
CA LEU A 49 -38.96 -2.91 -1.00
C LEU A 49 -38.00 -2.62 -2.17
N ARG A 50 -37.13 -3.58 -2.51
CA ARG A 50 -36.23 -3.45 -3.66
C ARG A 50 -37.02 -3.37 -4.97
N LEU A 51 -38.04 -4.22 -5.10
CA LEU A 51 -38.87 -4.28 -6.29
C LEU A 51 -39.79 -3.06 -6.39
N ASP A 52 -40.28 -2.54 -5.26
CA ASP A 52 -41.03 -1.28 -5.19
C ASP A 52 -40.19 -0.12 -5.78
N VAL A 53 -38.93 0.01 -5.35
CA VAL A 53 -38.00 1.02 -5.88
C VAL A 53 -37.73 0.83 -7.37
N LEU A 54 -37.50 -0.41 -7.82
CA LEU A 54 -37.26 -0.68 -9.25
C LEU A 54 -38.50 -0.48 -10.13
N SER A 55 -39.72 -0.69 -9.60
CA SER A 55 -40.95 -0.51 -10.35
C SER A 55 -41.41 0.95 -10.37
N GLU A 56 -41.43 1.61 -9.22
CA GLU A 56 -42.11 2.90 -9.02
C GLU A 56 -41.14 4.04 -8.71
N GLY A 57 -39.93 3.74 -8.25
CA GLY A 57 -38.93 4.76 -7.93
C GLY A 57 -38.49 5.56 -9.15
N SER A 58 -38.00 6.76 -8.90
CA SER A 58 -37.32 7.61 -9.88
C SER A 58 -36.05 6.95 -10.41
N LEU A 59 -35.52 7.45 -11.54
CA LEU A 59 -34.27 6.92 -12.10
C LEU A 59 -33.11 7.03 -11.10
N GLU A 60 -33.07 8.13 -10.33
CA GLU A 60 -32.05 8.35 -9.29
C GLU A 60 -32.14 7.30 -8.18
N GLU A 61 -33.35 7.02 -7.67
CA GLU A 61 -33.53 6.00 -6.63
C GLU A 61 -33.14 4.60 -7.11
N ARG A 62 -33.42 4.27 -8.39
CA ARG A 62 -33.02 3.00 -9.00
C ARG A 62 -31.50 2.90 -9.15
N VAL A 63 -30.84 3.95 -9.65
CA VAL A 63 -29.38 3.99 -9.77
C VAL A 63 -28.73 3.86 -8.38
N ALA A 64 -29.21 4.61 -7.39
CA ALA A 64 -28.70 4.55 -6.02
C ALA A 64 -28.87 3.16 -5.39
N LEU A 65 -30.01 2.49 -5.63
CA LEU A 65 -30.23 1.11 -5.19
C LEU A 65 -29.20 0.15 -5.79
N LEU A 66 -29.00 0.19 -7.11
CA LEU A 66 -28.06 -0.72 -7.80
C LEU A 66 -26.61 -0.49 -7.35
N ILE A 67 -26.22 0.76 -7.10
CA ILE A 67 -24.90 1.10 -6.58
C ILE A 67 -24.74 0.56 -5.15
N ARG A 68 -25.74 0.73 -4.29
CA ARG A 68 -25.70 0.24 -2.90
C ARG A 68 -25.59 -1.29 -2.83
N GLU A 69 -26.21 -2.00 -3.76
CA GLU A 69 -26.12 -3.47 -3.86
C GLU A 69 -24.78 -3.96 -4.42
N SER A 70 -24.02 -3.07 -5.06
CA SER A 70 -22.74 -3.41 -5.67
C SER A 70 -21.56 -3.24 -4.70
N LYS A 71 -20.52 -4.05 -4.86
CA LYS A 71 -19.32 -3.98 -4.00
C LYS A 71 -18.51 -2.68 -4.20
N PHE A 72 -18.48 -2.16 -5.43
CA PHE A 72 -17.60 -1.06 -5.84
C PHE A 72 -18.33 0.08 -6.58
N GLY A 73 -19.61 -0.09 -6.88
CA GLY A 73 -20.33 0.63 -7.93
C GLY A 73 -20.61 -0.26 -9.14
N ALA A 74 -21.16 0.36 -10.18
CA ALA A 74 -21.49 -0.29 -11.45
C ALA A 74 -21.00 0.55 -12.63
N SER A 75 -20.72 -0.10 -13.76
CA SER A 75 -20.40 0.63 -14.99
C SER A 75 -21.64 1.30 -15.58
N LEU A 76 -21.47 2.41 -16.30
CA LEU A 76 -22.56 3.07 -17.02
C LEU A 76 -23.28 2.10 -17.97
N THR A 77 -22.53 1.25 -18.67
CA THR A 77 -23.06 0.24 -19.58
C THR A 77 -23.88 -0.83 -18.85
N GLU A 78 -23.42 -1.27 -17.67
CA GLU A 78 -24.18 -2.20 -16.83
C GLU A 78 -25.50 -1.57 -16.36
N LEU A 79 -25.44 -0.33 -15.85
CA LEU A 79 -26.65 0.39 -15.43
C LEU A 79 -27.60 0.63 -16.61
N ALA A 80 -27.08 0.95 -17.79
CA ALA A 80 -27.86 1.14 -19.02
C ALA A 80 -28.61 -0.13 -19.40
N SER A 81 -27.91 -1.27 -19.39
CA SER A 81 -28.51 -2.57 -19.65
C SER A 81 -29.54 -2.96 -18.59
N ARG A 82 -29.28 -2.66 -17.31
CA ARG A 82 -30.16 -3.04 -16.19
C ARG A 82 -31.37 -2.14 -16.01
N LEU A 83 -31.34 -0.90 -16.50
CA LEU A 83 -32.40 0.09 -16.34
C LEU A 83 -33.13 0.41 -17.64
N GLY A 84 -32.62 -0.04 -18.80
CA GLY A 84 -33.19 0.26 -20.11
C GLY A 84 -33.11 1.75 -20.45
N ARG A 85 -32.06 2.45 -19.98
CA ARG A 85 -31.85 3.90 -20.15
C ARG A 85 -30.52 4.18 -20.82
N ALA A 86 -30.43 5.33 -21.51
CA ALA A 86 -29.17 5.78 -22.10
C ALA A 86 -28.15 6.15 -21.00
N GLU A 87 -26.86 5.96 -21.28
CA GLU A 87 -25.78 6.25 -20.32
C GLU A 87 -25.80 7.72 -19.85
N GLY A 88 -26.18 8.66 -20.72
CA GLY A 88 -26.30 10.08 -20.36
C GLY A 88 -27.43 10.38 -19.39
N GLU A 89 -28.55 9.64 -19.45
CA GLU A 89 -29.64 9.77 -18.47
C GLU A 89 -29.24 9.20 -17.12
N ILE A 90 -28.47 8.11 -17.12
CA ILE A 90 -27.95 7.48 -15.89
C ILE A 90 -26.93 8.38 -15.21
N ASP A 91 -26.02 8.99 -15.97
CA ASP A 91 -25.03 9.93 -15.44
C ASP A 91 -25.74 11.15 -14.83
N GLY A 92 -26.77 11.68 -15.49
CA GLY A 92 -27.59 12.77 -14.96
C GLY A 92 -28.40 12.39 -13.71
N ALA A 93 -28.74 11.11 -13.54
CA ALA A 93 -29.48 10.58 -12.40
C ALA A 93 -28.58 10.01 -11.29
N ALA A 94 -27.26 10.22 -11.35
CA ALA A 94 -26.34 9.68 -10.33
C ALA A 94 -26.60 10.27 -8.93
N GLY A 95 -27.21 11.45 -8.82
CA GLY A 95 -27.56 12.06 -7.54
C GLY A 95 -26.35 12.23 -6.62
N ASN A 96 -26.38 11.60 -5.44
CA ASN A 96 -25.26 11.57 -4.49
C ASN A 96 -24.14 10.58 -4.87
N ALA A 97 -24.37 9.70 -5.85
CA ALA A 97 -23.33 8.86 -6.40
C ALA A 97 -22.43 9.69 -7.33
N ARG A 98 -21.18 9.24 -7.51
CA ARG A 98 -20.19 9.97 -8.29
C ARG A 98 -19.70 9.17 -9.49
N ARG A 99 -19.35 9.90 -10.54
CA ARG A 99 -18.66 9.35 -11.70
C ARG A 99 -17.17 9.13 -11.41
N ALA A 100 -16.65 7.99 -11.83
CA ALA A 100 -15.26 7.59 -11.76
C ALA A 100 -14.87 6.88 -13.07
N GLY A 101 -14.49 7.66 -14.08
CA GLY A 101 -14.32 7.14 -15.44
C GLY A 101 -15.66 6.62 -16.01
N PRO A 102 -15.73 5.35 -16.48
CA PRO A 102 -16.97 4.74 -16.96
C PRO A 102 -17.84 4.13 -15.84
N TRP A 103 -17.51 4.38 -14.56
CA TRP A 103 -18.22 3.83 -13.40
C TRP A 103 -19.00 4.90 -12.66
N ILE A 104 -20.14 4.51 -12.09
CA ILE A 104 -20.85 5.27 -11.06
C ILE A 104 -20.70 4.52 -9.75
N VAL A 105 -20.25 5.22 -8.72
CA VAL A 105 -19.86 4.65 -7.42
C VAL A 105 -20.40 5.48 -6.28
N ASP A 106 -20.49 4.89 -5.09
CA ASP A 106 -20.79 5.63 -3.87
C ASP A 106 -19.67 6.65 -3.56
N ALA A 107 -20.05 7.90 -3.29
CA ALA A 107 -19.11 9.00 -3.11
C ALA A 107 -18.28 8.86 -1.83
N GLU A 108 -18.89 8.44 -0.73
CA GLU A 108 -18.20 8.25 0.55
C GLU A 108 -17.20 7.11 0.46
N TRP A 109 -17.61 5.98 -0.13
CA TRP A 109 -16.74 4.85 -0.38
C TRP A 109 -15.53 5.24 -1.22
N PHE A 110 -15.73 5.99 -2.32
CA PHE A 110 -14.64 6.39 -3.19
C PHE A 110 -13.64 7.29 -2.47
N GLN A 111 -14.12 8.28 -1.70
CA GLN A 111 -13.24 9.15 -0.92
C GLN A 111 -12.46 8.37 0.15
N ALA A 112 -13.13 7.47 0.87
CA ALA A 112 -12.47 6.62 1.84
C ALA A 112 -11.42 5.69 1.20
N ALA A 113 -11.74 5.08 0.04
CA ALA A 113 -10.80 4.27 -0.72
C ALA A 113 -9.59 5.11 -1.16
N ARG A 114 -9.81 6.33 -1.65
CA ARG A 114 -8.74 7.23 -2.08
C ARG A 114 -7.82 7.63 -0.94
N GLN A 115 -8.37 7.96 0.22
CA GLN A 115 -7.61 8.29 1.43
C GLN A 115 -6.76 7.11 1.91
N ARG A 116 -7.30 5.88 1.87
CA ARG A 116 -6.56 4.66 2.21
C ARG A 116 -5.40 4.42 1.25
N ILE A 117 -5.61 4.56 -0.06
CA ILE A 117 -4.54 4.43 -1.07
C ILE A 117 -3.46 5.48 -0.77
N ALA A 118 -3.81 6.75 -0.63
CA ALA A 118 -2.85 7.82 -0.33
C ALA A 118 -2.06 7.57 0.96
N GLY A 119 -2.74 7.09 2.00
CA GLY A 119 -2.13 6.69 3.27
C GLY A 119 -1.09 5.59 3.08
N ARG A 120 -1.44 4.52 2.36
CA ARG A 120 -0.52 3.40 2.06
C ARG A 120 0.70 3.84 1.27
N VAL A 121 0.52 4.67 0.23
CA VAL A 121 1.65 5.19 -0.56
C VAL A 121 2.56 6.06 0.32
N ARG A 122 1.98 6.91 1.18
CA ARG A 122 2.75 7.75 2.11
C ARG A 122 3.56 6.91 3.09
N ASP A 123 2.95 5.91 3.70
CA ASP A 123 3.65 5.07 4.69
C ASP A 123 4.69 4.17 4.01
N PHE A 124 4.44 3.72 2.78
CA PHE A 124 5.44 3.01 1.97
C PHE A 124 6.70 3.84 1.74
N HIS A 125 6.57 5.12 1.37
CA HIS A 125 7.74 5.98 1.16
C HIS A 125 8.48 6.35 2.44
N LYS A 126 7.80 6.43 3.60
CA LYS A 126 8.50 6.60 4.89
C LYS A 126 9.44 5.44 5.19
N VAL A 127 9.04 4.22 4.83
CA VAL A 127 9.82 3.00 5.07
C VAL A 127 10.82 2.74 3.94
N ASN A 128 10.48 3.12 2.70
CA ASN A 128 11.29 2.90 1.50
C ASN A 128 11.53 4.20 0.70
N PRO A 129 12.31 5.15 1.22
CA PRO A 129 12.53 6.45 0.56
C PRO A 129 13.18 6.36 -0.83
N LEU A 130 13.95 5.30 -1.07
CA LEU A 130 14.70 5.11 -2.32
C LEU A 130 13.91 4.39 -3.41
N LEU A 131 12.76 3.80 -3.09
CA LEU A 131 11.98 3.08 -4.08
C LEU A 131 11.17 4.05 -4.95
N PRO A 132 11.04 3.76 -6.26
CA PRO A 132 10.33 4.61 -7.22
C PRO A 132 8.87 4.85 -6.83
N GLY A 133 8.24 3.83 -6.26
CA GLY A 133 6.84 3.79 -5.89
C GLY A 133 6.48 2.40 -5.38
N ILE A 134 5.23 2.24 -4.96
CA ILE A 134 4.63 0.95 -4.62
C ILE A 134 3.97 0.37 -5.87
N ALA A 135 4.04 -0.96 -6.05
CA ALA A 135 3.37 -1.61 -7.18
C ALA A 135 1.83 -1.47 -7.08
N LYS A 136 1.15 -1.28 -8.22
CA LYS A 136 -0.32 -1.17 -8.29
C LYS A 136 -1.01 -2.39 -7.67
N GLN A 137 -0.44 -3.58 -7.83
CA GLN A 137 -1.00 -4.81 -7.26
C GLN A 137 -0.99 -4.79 -5.72
N ASP A 138 0.09 -4.31 -5.11
CA ASP A 138 0.23 -4.23 -3.65
C ASP A 138 -0.72 -3.19 -3.04
N LEU A 139 -1.09 -2.15 -3.81
CA LEU A 139 -2.03 -1.14 -3.36
C LEU A 139 -3.47 -1.64 -3.20
N ARG A 140 -3.87 -2.63 -3.99
CA ARG A 140 -5.26 -3.13 -3.98
C ARG A 140 -5.63 -3.69 -2.61
N GLY A 141 -4.70 -4.36 -1.93
CA GLY A 141 -4.93 -4.99 -0.62
C GLY A 141 -6.24 -5.80 -0.56
N LYS A 142 -6.80 -5.98 0.64
CA LYS A 142 -8.06 -6.73 0.81
C LYS A 142 -9.30 -5.95 0.34
N ASP A 143 -9.35 -4.65 0.61
CA ASP A 143 -10.56 -3.83 0.39
C ASP A 143 -10.84 -3.56 -1.10
N LEU A 144 -9.81 -3.52 -1.95
CA LEU A 144 -9.95 -3.36 -3.41
C LEU A 144 -9.67 -4.67 -4.15
N ALA A 145 -9.71 -5.81 -3.45
CA ALA A 145 -9.60 -7.12 -4.08
C ALA A 145 -10.78 -7.35 -5.05
N GLY A 146 -10.45 -7.56 -6.33
CA GLY A 146 -11.42 -7.66 -7.41
C GLY A 146 -11.93 -6.32 -7.95
N CYS A 147 -11.36 -5.18 -7.54
CA CYS A 147 -11.72 -3.87 -8.09
C CYS A 147 -11.40 -3.84 -9.60
N PRO A 148 -12.35 -3.45 -10.47
CA PRO A 148 -12.10 -3.33 -11.91
C PRO A 148 -10.96 -2.37 -12.22
N ALA A 149 -10.15 -2.68 -13.24
CA ALA A 149 -9.00 -1.84 -13.61
C ALA A 149 -9.39 -0.37 -13.93
N PRO A 150 -10.45 -0.09 -14.72
CA PRO A 150 -10.83 1.30 -15.01
C PRO A 150 -11.21 2.11 -13.77
N LEU A 151 -11.86 1.47 -12.79
CA LEU A 151 -12.22 2.12 -11.53
C LEU A 151 -10.98 2.36 -10.65
N PHE A 152 -10.06 1.38 -10.61
CA PHE A 152 -8.81 1.54 -9.89
C PHE A 152 -7.95 2.66 -10.47
N ASP A 153 -7.85 2.76 -11.80
CA ASP A 153 -7.13 3.84 -12.45
C ASP A 153 -7.83 5.20 -12.20
N ALA A 154 -9.16 5.25 -12.18
CA ALA A 154 -9.90 6.46 -11.78
C ALA A 154 -9.62 6.88 -10.33
N LEU A 155 -9.52 5.93 -9.40
CA LEU A 155 -9.09 6.22 -8.02
C LEU A 155 -7.68 6.83 -7.99
N LEU A 156 -6.74 6.29 -8.76
CA LEU A 156 -5.36 6.81 -8.81
C LEU A 156 -5.27 8.18 -9.48
N ALA A 157 -6.09 8.44 -10.50
CA ALA A 157 -6.13 9.69 -11.24
C ALA A 157 -6.85 10.83 -10.49
N GLU A 158 -7.67 10.51 -9.48
CA GLU A 158 -8.32 11.52 -8.65
C GLU A 158 -7.28 12.33 -7.86
N GLY A 159 -7.35 13.66 -7.96
CA GLY A 159 -6.50 14.56 -7.17
C GLY A 159 -5.10 14.76 -7.78
N LYS A 160 -4.21 15.40 -7.01
CA LYS A 160 -2.84 15.76 -7.44
C LYS A 160 -1.74 15.22 -6.53
N ASP A 161 -2.11 14.43 -5.52
CA ASP A 161 -1.20 13.90 -4.50
C ASP A 161 -0.54 12.58 -4.90
N LEU A 162 -1.11 11.85 -5.87
CA LEU A 162 -0.54 10.60 -6.40
C LEU A 162 -0.12 10.76 -7.85
N THR A 163 0.86 9.95 -8.26
CA THR A 163 1.28 9.80 -9.65
C THR A 163 1.45 8.32 -9.94
N ALA A 164 0.78 7.83 -10.99
CA ALA A 164 0.95 6.47 -11.50
C ALA A 164 1.99 6.47 -12.63
N ASP A 165 3.15 5.87 -12.38
CA ASP A 165 4.24 5.71 -13.34
C ASP A 165 4.28 4.22 -13.76
N GLY A 166 3.62 3.91 -14.88
CA GLY A 166 3.46 2.53 -15.37
C GLY A 166 2.68 1.67 -14.37
N ASP A 167 3.34 0.62 -13.85
CA ASP A 167 2.77 -0.29 -12.85
C ASP A 167 3.08 0.10 -11.40
N THR A 168 3.68 1.27 -11.19
CA THR A 168 3.99 1.80 -9.85
C THR A 168 3.23 3.08 -9.56
N VAL A 169 3.01 3.35 -8.29
CA VAL A 169 2.34 4.55 -7.79
C VAL A 169 3.21 5.18 -6.72
N ARG A 170 3.36 6.51 -6.77
CA ARG A 170 4.09 7.29 -5.78
C ARG A 170 3.34 8.54 -5.39
N LEU A 171 3.77 9.18 -4.31
CA LEU A 171 3.33 10.55 -4.04
C LEU A 171 3.83 11.46 -5.17
N ALA A 172 3.01 12.42 -5.58
CA ALA A 172 3.38 13.41 -6.59
C ALA A 172 4.58 14.27 -6.13
N SER A 173 4.77 14.43 -4.83
CA SER A 173 5.93 15.06 -4.21
C SER A 173 7.17 14.17 -4.13
N HIS A 174 7.04 12.85 -4.30
CA HIS A 174 8.15 11.92 -4.21
C HIS A 174 9.06 12.02 -5.43
N ARG A 175 10.38 12.01 -5.20
CA ARG A 175 11.42 12.06 -6.23
C ARG A 175 12.50 11.05 -5.85
N THR A 176 12.92 10.26 -6.83
CA THR A 176 13.65 8.98 -6.60
C THR A 176 15.08 9.01 -7.12
N ALA A 177 15.45 10.07 -7.84
CA ALA A 177 16.83 10.31 -8.19
C ALA A 177 17.54 10.86 -6.95
N LEU A 178 18.57 10.13 -6.48
CA LEU A 178 19.62 10.73 -5.66
C LEU A 178 20.16 11.91 -6.47
N LYS A 179 19.91 13.13 -6.01
CA LYS A 179 20.53 14.31 -6.61
C LYS A 179 22.05 14.16 -6.46
N GLN A 180 22.83 14.88 -7.27
CA GLN A 180 24.29 14.96 -7.09
C GLN A 180 24.66 15.24 -5.62
N ASP A 181 23.87 16.10 -4.96
CA ASP A 181 23.99 16.43 -3.55
C ASP A 181 23.77 15.23 -2.61
N GLU A 182 22.90 14.29 -2.96
CA GLU A 182 22.60 13.10 -2.14
C GLU A 182 23.65 12.00 -2.32
N GLU A 183 24.23 11.85 -3.51
CA GLU A 183 25.39 10.97 -3.70
C GLU A 183 26.62 11.53 -2.97
N ALA A 184 26.84 12.85 -3.06
CA ALA A 184 27.88 13.53 -2.28
C ALA A 184 27.65 13.38 -0.77
N ALA A 185 26.42 13.55 -0.30
CA ALA A 185 26.06 13.33 1.11
C ALA A 185 26.25 11.87 1.54
N ARG A 186 25.87 10.91 0.70
CA ARG A 186 26.08 9.47 0.96
C ARG A 186 27.57 9.17 1.11
N GLY A 187 28.40 9.66 0.19
CA GLY A 187 29.86 9.52 0.27
C GLY A 187 30.44 10.21 1.51
N SER A 188 29.95 11.40 1.85
CA SER A 188 30.39 12.13 3.05
C SER A 188 30.03 11.41 4.36
N ILE A 189 28.80 10.90 4.48
CA ILE A 189 28.35 10.12 5.65
C ILE A 189 29.22 8.89 5.82
N GLU A 190 29.48 8.16 4.75
CA GLU A 190 30.30 6.96 4.82
C GLU A 190 31.75 7.28 5.20
N ALA A 191 32.37 8.25 4.53
CA ALA A 191 33.73 8.67 4.79
C ALA A 191 33.92 9.13 6.24
N ALA A 192 32.92 9.79 6.83
CA ALA A 192 32.97 10.21 8.23
C ALA A 192 33.13 9.02 9.20
N PHE A 193 32.44 7.90 8.93
CA PHE A 193 32.57 6.68 9.74
C PHE A 193 33.83 5.88 9.39
N GLU A 194 34.29 5.92 8.14
CA GLU A 194 35.51 5.24 7.72
C GLU A 194 36.75 5.88 8.37
N VAL A 195 36.86 7.22 8.32
CA VAL A 195 37.99 7.98 8.88
C VAL A 195 38.04 7.88 10.41
N ALA A 196 36.88 7.84 11.07
CA ALA A 196 36.81 7.78 12.53
C ALA A 196 37.21 6.40 13.11
N GLY A 197 37.22 5.34 12.31
CA GLY A 197 37.59 4.00 12.74
C GLY A 197 36.71 3.48 13.89
N LEU A 198 37.32 3.22 15.06
CA LEU A 198 36.60 2.75 16.25
C LEU A 198 36.18 3.89 17.22
N ALA A 199 36.61 5.12 16.96
CA ALA A 199 36.25 6.31 17.73
C ALA A 199 35.17 7.11 16.99
N VAL A 200 34.04 6.46 16.72
CA VAL A 200 32.99 6.99 15.82
C VAL A 200 32.30 8.23 16.38
N PRO A 201 31.98 9.23 15.54
CA PRO A 201 31.10 10.33 15.91
C PRO A 201 29.68 9.83 16.17
N GLY A 202 28.89 10.60 16.90
CA GLY A 202 27.46 10.29 17.10
C GLY A 202 26.69 10.41 15.80
N VAL A 203 25.72 9.52 15.57
CA VAL A 203 24.94 9.49 14.32
C VAL A 203 24.32 10.85 14.02
N ALA A 204 23.73 11.51 15.03
CA ALA A 204 23.09 12.82 14.85
C ALA A 204 24.06 13.89 14.33
N GLU A 205 25.32 13.85 14.77
CA GLU A 205 26.36 14.80 14.35
C GLU A 205 26.73 14.60 12.88
N VAL A 206 26.91 13.35 12.45
CA VAL A 206 27.23 13.02 11.04
C VAL A 206 26.07 13.40 10.12
N LEU A 207 24.84 13.09 10.52
CA LEU A 207 23.66 13.43 9.72
C LEU A 207 23.49 14.95 9.59
N ALA A 208 23.74 15.72 10.65
CA ALA A 208 23.69 17.18 10.62
C ALA A 208 24.76 17.80 9.69
N LYS A 209 25.92 17.15 9.54
CA LYS A 209 27.03 17.60 8.68
C LYS A 209 26.94 17.11 7.23
N SER A 210 25.94 16.28 6.90
CA SER A 210 25.82 15.64 5.57
C SER A 210 25.44 16.59 4.43
N GLY A 211 25.01 17.82 4.73
CA GLY A 211 24.61 18.81 3.73
C GLY A 211 23.21 18.62 3.12
N VAL A 212 22.48 17.59 3.54
CA VAL A 212 21.08 17.33 3.15
C VAL A 212 20.16 17.34 4.36
N GLU A 213 18.85 17.42 4.10
CA GLU A 213 17.83 17.36 5.15
C GLU A 213 17.95 16.09 5.99
N THR A 214 17.79 16.19 7.32
CA THR A 214 18.01 15.11 8.28
C THR A 214 17.24 13.81 7.95
N ALA A 215 16.01 13.92 7.46
CA ALA A 215 15.21 12.75 7.07
C ALA A 215 15.84 11.99 5.89
N ARG A 216 16.43 12.72 4.93
CA ARG A 216 17.14 12.13 3.79
C ARG A 216 18.47 11.56 4.21
N ALA A 217 19.25 12.29 5.01
CA ALA A 217 20.51 11.80 5.56
C ALA A 217 20.31 10.47 6.32
N ARG A 218 19.24 10.38 7.12
CA ARG A 218 18.88 9.14 7.84
C ARG A 218 18.55 8.00 6.88
N SER A 219 17.91 8.29 5.75
CA SER A 219 17.59 7.31 4.71
C SER A 219 18.86 6.80 4.03
N LEU A 220 19.82 7.69 3.73
CA LEU A 220 21.14 7.32 3.19
C LEU A 220 21.95 6.46 4.17
N LEU A 221 21.91 6.77 5.46
CA LEU A 221 22.54 5.95 6.51
C LEU A 221 21.96 4.52 6.53
N GLN A 222 20.64 4.39 6.48
CA GLN A 222 19.98 3.07 6.43
C GLN A 222 20.35 2.28 5.17
N MET A 223 20.53 2.96 4.04
CA MET A 223 21.01 2.36 2.80
C MET A 223 22.42 1.77 2.99
N LEU A 224 23.36 2.55 3.52
CA LEU A 224 24.73 2.10 3.77
C LEU A 224 24.79 0.92 4.76
N ILE A 225 23.89 0.88 5.75
CA ILE A 225 23.76 -0.26 6.68
C ILE A 225 23.22 -1.50 5.96
N ARG A 226 22.21 -1.36 5.10
CA ARG A 226 21.65 -2.47 4.31
C ARG A 226 22.68 -3.05 3.35
N GLU A 227 23.53 -2.20 2.77
CA GLU A 227 24.66 -2.58 1.91
C GLU A 227 25.85 -3.16 2.69
N LYS A 228 25.78 -3.22 4.02
CA LYS A 228 26.86 -3.67 4.92
C LYS A 228 28.15 -2.83 4.84
N ARG A 229 28.08 -1.64 4.24
CA ARG A 229 29.19 -0.66 4.27
C ARG A 229 29.33 -0.08 5.67
N LEU A 230 28.20 0.14 6.33
CA LEU A 230 28.13 0.52 7.74
C LEU A 230 27.49 -0.59 8.58
N VAL A 231 27.87 -0.65 9.85
CA VAL A 231 27.42 -1.63 10.83
C VAL A 231 26.85 -0.90 12.03
N LYS A 232 25.57 -1.14 12.30
CA LYS A 232 24.87 -0.58 13.45
C LYS A 232 25.16 -1.42 14.70
N VAL A 233 25.85 -0.81 15.66
CA VAL A 233 26.12 -1.41 16.98
C VAL A 233 25.02 -1.02 17.96
N THR A 234 24.70 0.27 18.06
CA THR A 234 23.54 0.81 18.80
C THR A 234 22.79 1.83 17.95
N ASP A 235 21.73 2.46 18.49
CA ASP A 235 21.01 3.54 17.79
C ASP A 235 21.87 4.79 17.54
N ASP A 236 22.88 5.03 18.37
CA ASP A 236 23.75 6.21 18.30
C ASP A 236 25.17 5.88 17.81
N LEU A 237 25.58 4.60 17.82
CA LEU A 237 26.90 4.15 17.39
C LEU A 237 26.81 3.28 16.13
N VAL A 238 27.29 3.84 15.03
CA VAL A 238 27.46 3.16 13.73
C VAL A 238 28.94 3.16 13.39
N PHE A 239 29.44 2.02 12.92
CA PHE A 239 30.84 1.82 12.55
C PHE A 239 30.96 1.50 11.07
N HIS A 240 32.09 1.84 10.47
CA HIS A 240 32.37 1.38 9.12
C HIS A 240 32.72 -0.12 9.12
N GLY A 241 32.28 -0.83 8.08
CA GLY A 241 32.50 -2.27 7.93
C GLY A 241 33.98 -2.64 7.96
N SER A 242 34.84 -1.78 7.40
CA SER A 242 36.31 -2.00 7.45
C SER A 242 36.88 -1.91 8.86
N ALA A 243 36.35 -1.05 9.74
CA ALA A 243 36.79 -0.95 11.12
C ALA A 243 36.41 -2.21 11.93
N ILE A 244 35.19 -2.72 11.71
CA ILE A 244 34.73 -3.98 12.32
C ILE A 244 35.55 -5.17 11.80
N ALA A 245 35.89 -5.19 10.51
CA ALA A 245 36.72 -6.24 9.94
C ALA A 245 38.15 -6.24 10.54
N LYS A 246 38.78 -5.06 10.67
CA LYS A 246 40.07 -4.91 11.35
C LYS A 246 40.01 -5.38 12.80
N LEU A 247 38.92 -5.03 13.51
CA LEU A 247 38.73 -5.46 14.89
C LEU A 247 38.61 -6.99 14.99
N ARG A 248 37.86 -7.64 14.09
CA ARG A 248 37.77 -9.11 14.04
C ARG A 248 39.14 -9.75 13.77
N GLY A 249 39.92 -9.20 12.85
CA GLY A 249 41.30 -9.68 12.59
C GLY A 249 42.23 -9.54 13.80
N LEU A 250 42.04 -8.51 14.64
CA LEU A 250 42.79 -8.40 15.89
C LEU A 250 42.43 -9.55 16.85
N PHE A 251 41.14 -9.89 16.97
CA PHE A 251 40.69 -10.99 17.83
C PHE A 251 41.15 -12.37 17.37
N GLU A 252 41.37 -12.59 16.06
CA GLU A 252 41.91 -13.85 15.56
C GLU A 252 43.28 -14.20 16.19
N ASN A 253 44.09 -13.18 16.52
CA ASN A 253 45.38 -13.37 17.18
C ASN A 253 45.28 -13.66 18.69
N HIS A 254 44.10 -13.43 19.29
CA HIS A 254 43.84 -13.59 20.73
C HIS A 254 42.87 -14.75 21.02
N ARG A 255 42.73 -15.69 20.08
CA ARG A 255 41.73 -16.75 20.17
C ARG A 255 41.94 -17.62 21.41
N GLY A 256 40.88 -17.82 22.19
CA GLY A 256 40.93 -18.55 23.46
C GLY A 256 41.45 -17.74 24.66
N GLU A 257 41.97 -16.53 24.44
CA GLU A 257 42.40 -15.67 25.53
C GLU A 257 41.22 -15.10 26.31
N ARG A 258 41.44 -14.92 27.61
CA ARG A 258 40.54 -14.20 28.51
C ARG A 258 41.01 -12.76 28.63
N PHE A 259 40.09 -11.82 28.51
CA PHE A 259 40.38 -10.41 28.62
C PHE A 259 39.26 -9.66 29.33
N ASN A 260 39.63 -8.61 30.04
CA ASN A 260 38.68 -7.69 30.66
C ASN A 260 38.54 -6.41 29.81
N VAL A 261 37.66 -5.51 30.22
CA VAL A 261 37.42 -4.25 29.48
C VAL A 261 38.67 -3.38 29.42
N ALA A 262 39.59 -3.46 30.40
CA ALA A 262 40.84 -2.70 30.38
C ALA A 262 41.78 -3.20 29.27
N ALA A 263 42.01 -4.52 29.19
CA ALA A 263 42.81 -5.13 28.12
C ALA A 263 42.26 -4.80 26.72
N PHE A 264 40.93 -4.82 26.56
CA PHE A 264 40.31 -4.42 25.30
C PHE A 264 40.62 -2.96 24.91
N LYS A 265 40.65 -2.05 25.88
CA LYS A 265 41.04 -0.66 25.64
C LYS A 265 42.50 -0.54 25.27
N ASP A 266 43.37 -1.34 25.87
CA ASP A 266 44.80 -1.34 25.56
C ASP A 266 45.05 -1.84 24.13
N TRP A 267 44.28 -2.83 23.67
CA TRP A 267 44.37 -3.37 22.31
C TRP A 267 43.83 -2.42 21.24
N THR A 268 42.76 -1.68 21.54
CA THR A 268 42.01 -0.90 20.54
C THR A 268 42.21 0.60 20.64
N GLY A 269 42.75 1.10 21.75
CA GLY A 269 42.98 2.52 22.03
C GLY A 269 41.71 3.34 22.28
N ILE A 270 40.54 2.71 22.42
CA ILE A 270 39.25 3.43 22.52
C ILE A 270 38.81 3.73 23.96
N SER A 271 37.98 4.75 24.12
CA SER A 271 37.41 5.13 25.42
C SER A 271 36.32 4.15 25.89
N ARG A 272 36.01 4.16 27.19
CA ARG A 272 34.98 3.30 27.81
C ARG A 272 33.60 3.48 27.17
N LYS A 273 33.30 4.68 26.67
CA LYS A 273 32.05 5.02 25.98
C LYS A 273 31.79 4.12 24.77
N TYR A 274 32.85 3.75 24.04
CA TYR A 274 32.76 2.93 22.82
C TYR A 274 33.02 1.45 23.11
N ALA A 275 33.84 1.15 24.12
CA ALA A 275 34.26 -0.21 24.43
C ALA A 275 33.11 -1.16 24.77
N ILE A 276 32.22 -0.77 25.70
CA ILE A 276 31.15 -1.66 26.17
C ILE A 276 30.15 -2.01 25.04
N PRO A 277 29.61 -1.04 24.28
CA PRO A 277 28.68 -1.35 23.20
C PRO A 277 29.30 -2.23 22.10
N LEU A 278 30.58 -1.99 21.76
CA LEU A 278 31.31 -2.84 20.81
C LEU A 278 31.47 -4.27 21.32
N LEU A 279 31.80 -4.45 22.60
CA LEU A 279 31.91 -5.78 23.20
C LEU A 279 30.57 -6.51 23.23
N GLU A 280 29.48 -5.81 23.57
CA GLU A 280 28.12 -6.39 23.50
C GLU A 280 27.73 -6.80 22.07
N TYR A 281 28.13 -6.00 21.08
CA TYR A 281 27.96 -6.35 19.68
C TYR A 281 28.78 -7.59 19.29
N LEU A 282 30.04 -7.67 19.70
CA LEU A 282 30.91 -8.83 19.43
C LEU A 282 30.40 -10.11 20.13
N ASP A 283 29.83 -9.98 21.33
CA ASP A 283 29.17 -11.06 22.05
C ASP A 283 27.95 -11.57 21.25
N ARG A 284 27.13 -10.66 20.72
CA ARG A 284 25.97 -11.00 19.85
C ARG A 284 26.39 -11.66 18.54
N GLU A 285 27.50 -11.21 17.97
CA GLU A 285 28.09 -11.74 16.74
C GLU A 285 28.92 -13.02 16.96
N LYS A 286 28.96 -13.54 18.20
CA LYS A 286 29.72 -14.75 18.59
C LYS A 286 31.22 -14.66 18.27
N VAL A 287 31.79 -13.47 18.35
CA VAL A 287 33.25 -13.26 18.33
C VAL A 287 33.84 -13.43 19.72
N THR A 288 33.10 -12.96 20.72
CA THR A 288 33.48 -13.06 22.13
C THR A 288 32.34 -13.67 22.93
N ARG A 289 32.63 -14.12 24.15
CA ARG A 289 31.62 -14.56 25.11
C ARG A 289 31.96 -14.03 26.49
N ARG A 290 31.00 -13.33 27.11
CA ARG A 290 31.10 -12.85 28.48
C ARG A 290 31.08 -14.02 29.48
N ASP A 291 32.04 -14.02 30.40
CA ASP A 291 32.21 -14.97 31.50
C ASP A 291 32.51 -14.18 32.78
N GLY A 292 31.48 -13.83 33.54
CA GLY A 292 31.58 -12.92 34.69
C GLY A 292 32.03 -11.51 34.31
N ASP A 293 33.17 -11.09 34.87
CA ASP A 293 33.80 -9.79 34.63
C ASP A 293 34.77 -9.79 33.43
N GLU A 294 35.02 -10.97 32.85
CA GLU A 294 35.90 -11.18 31.70
C GLU A 294 35.11 -11.62 30.46
N ARG A 295 35.82 -11.69 29.34
CA ARG A 295 35.37 -12.26 28.07
C ARG A 295 36.39 -13.23 27.53
N VAL A 296 35.91 -14.28 26.88
CA VAL A 296 36.73 -15.22 26.11
C VAL A 296 36.56 -14.91 24.63
N VAL A 297 37.65 -14.91 23.88
CA VAL A 297 37.63 -14.85 22.40
C VAL A 297 37.33 -16.24 21.83
N LEU A 298 36.32 -16.36 20.97
CA LEU A 298 35.82 -17.63 20.42
C LEU A 298 36.54 -18.10 19.15
#